data_AF-A0AAV2YLT3-F1
#
_entry.id   AF-A0AAV2YLT3-F1
#
_cell.length_a   1.000
_cell.length_b   1.000
_cell.length_c   1.000
_cell.angle_alpha   90.00
_cell.angle_beta   90.00
_cell.angle_gamma   90.00
#
_symmetry.space_group_name_H-M   'P 1'
#
loop_
_entity.id
_entity.type
_entity.pdbx_description
1 polymer ?
#
loop_
_entity_poly.entity_id
_entity_poly.type
_entity_poly.pdbx_seq_one_letter_code
_entity_poly.pdbx_strand_id
1 'polypeptide(L)'
;MSMTGMQAGKRAAAIAGGRLVKKNAALNVTGVQQRTLYAVYEKYMEAYKRYGWKQTLWKLYNPGDVKFGKHVGTDEFGFKYYEDPTELWGQQRWTEYKVDTFDDFEGSMIPPQWHLWLQQITDAKPGEPGQNPDNWPKVPISKVSDAPYSNHVGPSKPYKMNMTLARSRGYGVGSIQTKPDEPDQFYIQRNHALRTRKRNQDLFDDIDYNNPSAPPKYSSEPLRPSNLN
;
A
#
# COMPACT_ATOMS: atom_id res chain seq x y z
N MET A 1 -29.04 64.47 -23.61
CA MET A 1 -28.57 63.75 -24.80
C MET A 1 -27.41 62.85 -24.40
N SER A 2 -27.62 61.53 -24.45
CA SER A 2 -26.68 60.49 -24.89
C SER A 2 -27.11 59.15 -24.28
N MET A 3 -27.59 58.26 -25.14
CA MET A 3 -27.94 56.88 -24.84
C MET A 3 -26.69 55.98 -24.72
N THR A 4 -26.94 54.69 -24.45
CA THR A 4 -26.09 53.48 -24.54
C THR A 4 -25.42 53.04 -23.22
N GLY A 5 -25.47 51.79 -22.78
CA GLY A 5 -26.02 50.56 -23.38
C GLY A 5 -26.31 49.51 -22.29
N MET A 6 -27.39 48.76 -22.51
CA MET A 6 -27.88 47.71 -21.62
C MET A 6 -27.21 46.40 -22.02
N GLN A 7 -26.30 45.87 -21.20
CA GLN A 7 -25.62 44.61 -21.47
C GLN A 7 -26.37 43.46 -20.78
N ALA A 8 -26.94 42.58 -21.60
CA ALA A 8 -27.59 41.35 -21.20
C ALA A 8 -26.59 40.18 -21.07
N GLY A 9 -26.85 39.27 -20.13
CA GLY A 9 -26.21 37.95 -20.01
C GLY A 9 -25.65 37.71 -18.61
N LYS A 10 -25.96 36.63 -17.89
CA LYS A 10 -26.30 35.26 -18.31
C LYS A 10 -27.36 34.69 -17.35
N ARG A 11 -28.49 34.22 -17.89
CA ARG A 11 -29.43 33.38 -17.14
C ARG A 11 -28.86 31.97 -17.10
N ALA A 12 -28.41 31.52 -15.94
CA ALA A 12 -28.16 30.12 -15.68
C ALA A 12 -29.50 29.37 -15.79
N ALA A 13 -29.58 28.45 -16.74
CA ALA A 13 -30.71 27.56 -16.90
C ALA A 13 -30.83 26.68 -15.64
N ALA A 14 -31.79 27.01 -14.78
CA ALA A 14 -32.20 26.12 -13.70
C ALA A 14 -32.87 24.90 -14.34
N ILE A 15 -32.20 23.75 -14.24
CA ILE A 15 -32.72 22.45 -14.62
C ILE A 15 -34.01 22.21 -13.83
N ALA A 16 -35.12 22.15 -14.56
CA ALA A 16 -36.45 21.95 -13.99
C ALA A 16 -36.57 20.54 -13.37
N GLY A 17 -37.17 20.51 -12.18
CA GLY A 17 -37.76 19.30 -11.58
C GLY A 17 -36.98 18.64 -10.46
N GLY A 18 -35.98 19.27 -9.82
CA GLY A 18 -35.60 18.77 -8.49
C GLY A 18 -36.73 19.11 -7.52
N ARG A 19 -37.18 18.16 -6.69
CA ARG A 19 -38.01 18.37 -5.49
C ARG A 19 -37.72 19.78 -4.96
N LEU A 20 -38.67 20.70 -5.09
CA LEU A 20 -38.48 22.13 -4.80
C LEU A 20 -37.96 22.31 -3.37
N VAL A 21 -36.64 22.36 -3.20
CA VAL A 21 -36.04 22.86 -1.98
C VAL A 21 -36.35 24.34 -1.98
N LYS A 22 -37.36 24.74 -1.21
CA LYS A 22 -37.56 26.14 -0.85
C LYS A 22 -36.26 26.59 -0.19
N LYS A 23 -35.41 27.28 -0.94
CA LYS A 23 -34.34 28.09 -0.37
C LYS A 23 -35.03 29.12 0.52
N ASN A 24 -34.84 29.00 1.83
CA ASN A 24 -35.32 29.89 2.89
C ASN A 24 -36.77 29.68 3.34
N ALA A 25 -37.10 28.49 3.84
CA ALA A 25 -38.17 28.37 4.84
C ALA A 25 -37.55 27.81 6.13
N ALA A 26 -37.65 28.56 7.22
CA ALA A 26 -37.30 28.07 8.54
C ALA A 26 -38.03 26.75 8.77
N LEU A 27 -37.27 25.68 9.03
CA LEU A 27 -37.80 24.35 9.30
C LEU A 27 -38.56 24.40 10.63
N ASN A 28 -39.88 24.61 10.57
CA ASN A 28 -40.75 24.29 11.69
C ASN A 28 -40.92 22.77 11.73
N VAL A 29 -40.10 22.10 12.53
CA VAL A 29 -39.98 20.63 12.67
C VAL A 29 -41.14 20.01 13.47
N THR A 30 -42.30 20.64 13.55
CA THR A 30 -43.41 20.19 14.42
C THR A 30 -44.59 19.55 13.68
N GLY A 31 -44.57 19.46 12.35
CA GLY A 31 -45.64 18.84 11.56
C GLY A 31 -45.29 17.43 11.09
N VAL A 32 -46.10 16.44 11.46
CA VAL A 32 -46.06 15.10 10.83
C VAL A 32 -46.46 15.25 9.36
N GLN A 33 -45.53 15.00 8.44
CA GLN A 33 -45.76 15.13 7.01
C GLN A 33 -46.69 14.01 6.53
N GLN A 34 -47.97 14.32 6.30
CA GLN A 34 -48.93 13.34 5.75
C GLN A 34 -48.52 13.00 4.31
N ARG A 35 -48.06 11.75 4.09
CA ARG A 35 -47.72 11.25 2.76
C ARG A 35 -49.00 10.91 1.99
N THR A 36 -49.48 11.84 1.18
CA THR A 36 -50.59 11.59 0.24
C THR A 36 -50.08 10.83 -0.99
N LEU A 37 -50.88 9.92 -1.57
CA LEU A 37 -50.56 9.20 -2.82
C LEU A 37 -50.18 10.12 -3.99
N TYR A 38 -50.56 11.40 -3.92
CA TYR A 38 -50.18 12.43 -4.87
C TYR A 38 -48.66 12.58 -5.04
N ALA A 39 -47.88 12.47 -3.97
CA ALA A 39 -46.42 12.59 -4.05
C ALA A 39 -45.80 11.44 -4.87
N VAL A 40 -46.40 10.25 -4.81
CA VAL A 40 -45.99 9.09 -5.62
C VAL A 40 -46.30 9.36 -7.09
N TYR A 41 -47.51 9.85 -7.37
CA TYR A 41 -47.90 10.24 -8.73
C TYR A 41 -46.98 11.31 -9.32
N GLU A 42 -46.70 12.38 -8.58
CA GLU A 42 -45.79 13.44 -9.02
C GLU A 42 -44.38 12.89 -9.32
N LYS A 43 -43.84 12.03 -8.45
CA LYS A 43 -42.53 11.37 -8.66
C LYS A 43 -42.49 10.64 -10.00
N TYR A 44 -43.49 9.80 -10.29
CA TYR A 44 -43.52 9.02 -11.53
C TYR A 44 -43.83 9.87 -12.77
N MET A 45 -44.68 10.90 -12.64
CA MET A 45 -44.92 11.85 -13.73
C MET A 45 -43.68 12.67 -14.08
N GLU A 46 -42.90 13.04 -13.08
CA GLU A 46 -41.63 13.71 -13.27
C GLU A 46 -40.59 12.78 -13.91
N ALA A 47 -40.53 11.52 -13.47
CA ALA A 47 -39.71 10.50 -14.09
C ALA A 47 -40.04 10.29 -15.56
N TYR A 48 -41.34 10.20 -15.88
CA TYR A 48 -41.81 10.10 -17.26
C TYR A 48 -41.36 11.30 -18.10
N LYS A 49 -41.45 12.53 -17.56
CA LYS A 49 -40.99 13.74 -18.25
C LYS A 49 -39.48 13.77 -18.50
N ARG A 50 -38.69 13.24 -17.55
CA ARG A 50 -37.22 13.30 -17.58
C ARG A 50 -36.59 12.19 -18.41
N TYR A 51 -37.04 10.96 -18.20
CA TYR A 51 -36.43 9.76 -18.76
C TYR A 51 -37.27 9.16 -19.90
N GLY A 52 -38.56 9.49 -19.97
CA GLY A 52 -39.52 8.83 -20.86
C GLY A 52 -40.02 7.50 -20.27
N TRP A 53 -41.05 6.93 -20.88
CA TRP A 53 -41.74 5.75 -20.35
C TRP A 53 -40.87 4.49 -20.29
N LYS A 54 -40.11 4.19 -21.34
CA LYS A 54 -39.25 3.00 -21.41
C LYS A 54 -38.18 3.01 -20.32
N GLN A 55 -37.49 4.14 -20.19
CA GLN A 55 -36.41 4.29 -19.20
C GLN A 55 -36.94 4.35 -17.78
N THR A 56 -38.12 4.96 -17.57
CA THR A 56 -38.77 4.97 -16.25
C THR A 56 -39.15 3.55 -15.82
N LEU A 57 -39.72 2.75 -16.72
CA LEU A 57 -40.01 1.34 -16.45
C LEU A 57 -38.73 0.52 -16.25
N TRP A 58 -37.68 0.77 -17.04
CA TRP A 58 -36.39 0.12 -16.88
C TRP A 58 -35.76 0.40 -15.51
N LYS A 59 -35.77 1.66 -15.06
CA LYS A 59 -35.32 2.06 -13.72
C LYS A 59 -36.22 1.49 -12.61
N LEU A 60 -37.51 1.27 -12.88
CA LEU A 60 -38.37 0.61 -11.90
C LEU A 60 -38.09 -0.90 -11.82
N TYR A 61 -37.79 -1.55 -12.94
CA TYR A 61 -37.55 -2.99 -13.01
C TYR A 61 -36.18 -3.39 -12.47
N ASN A 62 -35.11 -2.70 -12.87
CA ASN A 62 -33.74 -3.12 -12.56
C ASN A 62 -33.30 -2.68 -11.14
N PRO A 63 -33.14 -1.38 -10.82
CA PRO A 63 -32.81 -0.96 -9.45
C PRO A 63 -33.98 -0.96 -8.46
N GLY A 64 -35.22 -1.26 -8.89
CA GLY A 64 -36.40 -1.31 -8.03
C GLY A 64 -36.96 0.04 -7.57
N ASP A 65 -36.23 1.14 -7.81
CA ASP A 65 -36.64 2.49 -7.45
C ASP A 65 -36.18 3.52 -8.51
N VAL A 66 -37.04 4.50 -8.77
CA VAL A 66 -36.75 5.60 -9.69
C VAL A 66 -36.18 6.77 -8.89
N LYS A 67 -34.86 6.93 -8.96
CA LYS A 67 -34.15 8.02 -8.27
C LYS A 67 -33.80 9.17 -9.21
N PHE A 68 -33.62 10.35 -8.63
CA PHE A 68 -33.21 11.55 -9.34
C PHE A 68 -31.93 12.08 -8.71
N GLY A 69 -30.88 12.24 -9.51
CA GLY A 69 -29.58 12.69 -9.01
C GLY A 69 -28.79 13.39 -10.08
N LYS A 70 -27.76 14.11 -9.64
CA LYS A 70 -26.80 14.72 -10.55
C LYS A 70 -25.88 13.62 -11.09
N HIS A 71 -25.71 13.56 -12.41
CA HIS A 71 -24.73 12.68 -13.02
C HIS A 71 -23.31 13.14 -12.68
N VAL A 72 -22.54 12.27 -12.05
CA VAL A 72 -21.17 12.57 -11.57
C VAL A 72 -20.14 12.17 -12.60
N GLY A 73 -20.29 10.96 -13.16
CA GLY A 73 -19.41 10.46 -14.19
C GLY A 73 -19.85 9.09 -14.69
N THR A 74 -19.19 8.64 -15.75
CA THR A 74 -19.37 7.32 -16.35
C THR A 74 -18.04 6.61 -16.31
N ASP A 75 -18.08 5.32 -16.00
CA ASP A 75 -16.90 4.47 -15.96
C ASP A 75 -16.56 3.84 -17.32
N GLU A 76 -15.40 3.19 -17.42
CA GLU A 76 -14.90 2.45 -18.59
C GLU A 76 -15.89 1.39 -19.08
N PHE A 77 -16.60 0.71 -18.15
CA PHE A 77 -17.63 -0.28 -18.49
C PHE A 77 -18.97 0.35 -18.93
N GLY A 78 -19.08 1.68 -18.88
CA GLY A 78 -20.30 2.41 -19.23
C GLY A 78 -21.33 2.49 -18.10
N PHE A 79 -20.95 2.14 -16.86
CA PHE A 79 -21.76 2.36 -15.67
C PHE A 79 -21.84 3.85 -15.34
N LYS A 80 -23.03 4.33 -14.97
CA LYS A 80 -23.27 5.75 -14.69
C LYS A 80 -23.47 5.98 -13.21
N TYR A 81 -22.75 6.94 -12.65
CA TYR A 81 -22.78 7.25 -11.22
C TYR A 81 -23.54 8.55 -10.98
N TYR A 82 -24.35 8.57 -9.92
CA TYR A 82 -25.20 9.69 -9.56
C TYR A 82 -25.09 10.02 -8.08
N GLU A 83 -25.31 11.30 -7.77
CA GLU A 83 -25.31 11.82 -6.40
C GLU A 83 -26.50 12.76 -6.16
N ASP A 84 -27.17 12.58 -5.02
CA ASP A 84 -28.15 13.51 -4.47
C ASP A 84 -27.95 13.65 -2.94
N PRO A 85 -27.46 14.79 -2.45
CA PRO A 85 -27.26 15.03 -1.02
C PRO A 85 -28.58 15.25 -0.25
N THR A 86 -29.72 15.39 -0.95
CA THR A 86 -31.03 15.55 -0.29
C THR A 86 -31.66 14.22 0.13
N GLU A 87 -31.14 13.11 -0.38
CA GLU A 87 -31.57 11.77 0.01
C GLU A 87 -31.02 11.35 1.37
N LEU A 88 -31.64 10.32 1.94
CA LEU A 88 -31.23 9.72 3.21
C LEU A 88 -29.78 9.24 3.15
N TRP A 89 -29.08 9.33 4.28
CA TRP A 89 -27.70 8.84 4.40
C TRP A 89 -27.59 7.37 3.96
N GLY A 90 -26.53 7.03 3.21
CA GLY A 90 -26.35 5.72 2.58
C GLY A 90 -27.12 5.50 1.28
N GLN A 91 -28.08 6.37 0.93
CA GLN A 91 -28.81 6.33 -0.35
C GLN A 91 -28.49 7.49 -1.29
N GLN A 92 -27.59 8.37 -0.88
CA GLN A 92 -27.21 9.60 -1.59
C GLN A 92 -26.43 9.33 -2.87
N ARG A 93 -25.69 8.23 -2.94
CA ARG A 93 -24.88 7.83 -4.09
C ARG A 93 -25.40 6.50 -4.61
N TRP A 94 -25.55 6.38 -5.92
CA TRP A 94 -25.94 5.13 -6.57
C TRP A 94 -25.36 5.03 -7.98
N THR A 95 -25.39 3.81 -8.50
CA THR A 95 -24.88 3.48 -9.83
C THR A 95 -26.00 2.89 -10.67
N GLU A 96 -26.03 3.26 -11.95
CA GLU A 96 -26.84 2.61 -12.97
C GLU A 96 -25.94 1.75 -13.83
N TYR A 97 -26.14 0.44 -13.71
CA TYR A 97 -25.41 -0.54 -14.47
C TYR A 97 -25.90 -0.59 -15.92
N LYS A 98 -24.97 -0.86 -16.83
CA LYS A 98 -25.24 -1.06 -18.25
C LYS A 98 -25.39 -2.56 -18.49
N VAL A 99 -26.55 -3.09 -18.13
CA VAL A 99 -26.93 -4.51 -18.27
C VAL A 99 -28.20 -4.61 -19.10
N ASP A 100 -28.38 -5.74 -19.79
CA ASP A 100 -29.59 -6.01 -20.59
C ASP A 100 -30.68 -6.72 -19.77
N THR A 101 -30.28 -7.49 -18.75
CA THR A 101 -31.17 -8.21 -17.84
C THR A 101 -30.83 -7.88 -16.38
N PHE A 102 -31.80 -8.03 -15.48
CA PHE A 102 -31.60 -7.86 -14.04
C PHE A 102 -30.62 -8.90 -13.46
N ASP A 103 -30.63 -10.13 -13.96
CA ASP A 103 -29.79 -11.23 -13.44
C ASP A 103 -28.30 -11.05 -13.74
N ASP A 104 -27.94 -10.18 -14.70
CA ASP A 104 -26.55 -9.90 -15.08
C ASP A 104 -25.90 -8.84 -14.18
N PHE A 105 -26.67 -8.24 -13.26
CA PHE A 105 -26.18 -7.24 -12.32
C PHE A 105 -25.32 -7.90 -11.24
N GLU A 106 -24.11 -7.36 -11.02
CA GLU A 106 -23.23 -7.82 -9.96
C GLU A 106 -22.48 -6.64 -9.32
N GLY A 107 -22.44 -6.62 -7.98
CA GLY A 107 -21.82 -5.55 -7.20
C GLY A 107 -20.31 -5.44 -7.44
N SER A 108 -19.64 -6.57 -7.64
CA SER A 108 -18.18 -6.65 -7.85
C SER A 108 -17.70 -6.11 -9.21
N MET A 109 -18.60 -5.80 -10.16
CA MET A 109 -18.23 -5.23 -11.46
C MET A 109 -17.76 -3.77 -11.37
N ILE A 110 -18.03 -3.07 -10.27
CA ILE A 110 -17.61 -1.67 -10.08
C ILE A 110 -16.09 -1.63 -9.92
N PRO A 111 -15.37 -0.78 -10.68
CA PRO A 111 -13.92 -0.68 -10.54
C PRO A 111 -13.53 -0.05 -9.19
N PRO A 112 -12.29 -0.27 -8.72
CA PRO A 112 -11.87 0.14 -7.38
C PRO A 112 -12.03 1.64 -7.09
N GLN A 113 -11.77 2.49 -8.08
CA GLN A 113 -11.82 3.96 -7.93
C GLN A 113 -13.26 4.44 -7.67
N TRP A 114 -14.22 3.92 -8.45
CA TRP A 114 -15.64 4.23 -8.26
C TRP A 114 -16.21 3.54 -7.02
N HIS A 115 -15.71 2.36 -6.67
CA HIS A 115 -16.11 1.63 -5.46
C HIS A 115 -15.83 2.44 -4.18
N LEU A 116 -14.64 3.05 -4.07
CA LEU A 116 -14.28 3.91 -2.94
C LEU A 116 -15.24 5.10 -2.78
N TRP A 117 -15.60 5.73 -3.89
CA TRP A 117 -16.51 6.88 -3.90
C TRP A 117 -17.95 6.47 -3.58
N LEU A 118 -18.43 5.36 -4.19
CA LEU A 118 -19.79 4.86 -3.99
C LEU A 118 -20.05 4.42 -2.55
N GLN A 119 -19.07 3.76 -1.91
CA GLN A 119 -19.16 3.33 -0.51
C GLN A 119 -18.90 4.46 0.50
N GLN A 120 -18.79 5.71 0.05
CA GLN A 120 -18.54 6.87 0.91
C GLN A 120 -17.24 6.76 1.74
N ILE A 121 -16.27 5.97 1.28
CA ILE A 121 -14.93 5.89 1.91
C ILE A 121 -14.16 7.18 1.64
N THR A 122 -14.36 7.76 0.45
CA THR A 122 -13.77 9.02 0.04
C THR A 122 -14.81 9.89 -0.68
N ASP A 123 -14.68 11.20 -0.55
CA ASP A 123 -15.46 12.18 -1.31
C ASP A 123 -14.81 12.52 -2.65
N ALA A 124 -13.54 12.18 -2.83
CA ALA A 124 -12.84 12.40 -4.09
C ALA A 124 -13.39 11.47 -5.18
N LYS A 125 -13.71 12.02 -6.35
CA LYS A 125 -14.11 11.22 -7.52
C LYS A 125 -12.89 10.58 -8.20
N PRO A 126 -13.10 9.56 -9.06
CA PRO A 126 -12.02 9.03 -9.88
C PRO A 126 -11.35 10.12 -10.72
N GLY A 127 -10.01 10.13 -10.71
CA GLY A 127 -9.19 11.15 -11.36
C GLY A 127 -8.92 12.41 -10.53
N GLU A 128 -9.58 12.60 -9.38
CA GLU A 128 -9.24 13.69 -8.47
C GLU A 128 -7.98 13.37 -7.66
N PRO A 129 -7.18 14.40 -7.29
CA PRO A 129 -5.88 14.20 -6.64
C PRO A 129 -5.98 13.43 -5.32
N GLY A 130 -7.13 13.47 -4.64
CA GLY A 130 -7.36 12.71 -3.40
C GLY A 130 -7.37 11.20 -3.58
N GLN A 131 -7.66 10.69 -4.78
CA GLN A 131 -7.60 9.25 -5.07
C GLN A 131 -6.23 8.77 -5.56
N ASN A 132 -5.31 9.68 -5.91
CA ASN A 132 -3.99 9.29 -6.42
C ASN A 132 -3.08 8.86 -5.24
N PRO A 133 -2.57 7.61 -5.23
CA PRO A 133 -1.67 7.10 -4.19
C PRO A 133 -0.40 7.92 -3.97
N ASP A 134 0.08 8.61 -5.00
CA ASP A 134 1.28 9.43 -4.91
C ASP A 134 1.09 10.65 -4.00
N ASN A 135 -0.14 11.15 -3.91
CA ASN A 135 -0.48 12.31 -3.09
C ASN A 135 -0.78 11.93 -1.63
N TRP A 136 -0.87 10.63 -1.31
CA TRP A 136 -1.19 10.21 0.04
C TRP A 136 -0.01 10.46 0.99
N PRO A 137 -0.29 10.84 2.25
CA PRO A 137 0.75 11.02 3.24
C PRO A 137 1.43 9.67 3.53
N LYS A 138 2.68 9.51 3.11
CA LYS A 138 3.48 8.31 3.34
C LYS A 138 4.05 8.36 4.75
N VAL A 139 3.48 7.58 5.67
CA VAL A 139 3.99 7.42 7.03
C VAL A 139 4.96 6.22 7.06
N PRO A 140 6.23 6.38 7.47
CA PRO A 140 7.14 5.25 7.60
C PRO A 140 6.63 4.31 8.70
N ILE A 141 6.54 3.01 8.41
CA ILE A 141 6.04 1.98 9.35
C ILE A 141 6.90 1.93 10.61
N SER A 142 8.23 2.07 10.46
CA SER A 142 9.17 2.20 11.56
C SER A 142 10.26 3.20 11.24
N LYS A 143 10.79 3.86 12.27
CA LYS A 143 11.98 4.73 12.14
C LYS A 143 13.28 3.93 12.17
N VAL A 144 13.25 2.78 12.83
CA VAL A 144 14.40 1.89 13.05
C VAL A 144 13.99 0.50 12.59
N SER A 145 14.90 -0.18 11.89
CA SER A 145 14.76 -1.61 11.57
C SER A 145 15.65 -2.38 12.54
N ASP A 146 15.06 -3.29 13.30
CA ASP A 146 15.79 -4.27 14.12
C ASP A 146 16.34 -5.43 13.27
N ALA A 147 16.14 -5.39 11.94
CA ALA A 147 16.72 -6.37 11.05
C ALA A 147 18.26 -6.31 11.13
N PRO A 148 18.95 -7.44 11.36
CA PRO A 148 20.41 -7.48 11.43
C PRO A 148 21.08 -7.20 10.08
N TYR A 149 20.30 -7.12 9.01
CA TYR A 149 20.72 -6.82 7.65
C TYR A 149 19.98 -5.58 7.13
N SER A 150 20.70 -4.70 6.44
CA SER A 150 20.11 -3.52 5.78
C SER A 150 19.43 -3.87 4.46
N ASN A 151 19.94 -4.89 3.77
CA ASN A 151 19.46 -5.34 2.46
C ASN A 151 19.22 -6.86 2.49
N HIS A 152 18.35 -7.35 1.61
CA HIS A 152 18.09 -8.79 1.41
C HIS A 152 19.32 -9.57 0.89
N VAL A 153 20.35 -8.86 0.44
CA VAL A 153 21.66 -9.42 0.12
C VAL A 153 22.53 -9.40 1.38
N GLY A 154 22.93 -10.58 1.84
CA GLY A 154 23.86 -10.71 2.97
C GLY A 154 25.18 -9.96 2.72
N PRO A 155 25.96 -9.66 3.77
CA PRO A 155 27.20 -8.91 3.61
C PRO A 155 28.16 -9.66 2.67
N SER A 156 28.59 -9.03 1.57
CA SER A 156 29.58 -9.58 0.64
C SER A 156 30.99 -9.51 1.26
N LYS A 157 31.23 -10.27 2.31
CA LYS A 157 32.59 -10.51 2.80
C LYS A 157 33.28 -11.50 1.83
N PRO A 158 34.55 -11.30 1.47
CA PRO A 158 35.28 -12.30 0.71
C PRO A 158 35.23 -13.63 1.47
N TYR A 159 34.94 -14.72 0.77
CA TYR A 159 34.85 -16.04 1.37
C TYR A 159 36.18 -16.37 2.07
N LYS A 160 36.14 -16.47 3.40
CA LYS A 160 37.24 -17.00 4.20
C LYS A 160 36.85 -18.40 4.65
N MET A 161 37.61 -19.38 4.20
CA MET A 161 37.43 -20.76 4.57
C MET A 161 37.63 -20.96 6.07
N ASN A 162 36.79 -21.81 6.68
CA ASN A 162 37.03 -22.25 8.04
C ASN A 162 38.19 -23.26 8.05
N MET A 163 39.32 -22.89 8.63
CA MET A 163 40.54 -23.71 8.62
C MET A 163 40.40 -25.04 9.36
N THR A 164 39.39 -25.23 10.22
CA THR A 164 39.09 -26.55 10.81
C THR A 164 38.63 -27.57 9.78
N LEU A 165 38.08 -27.12 8.64
CA LEU A 165 37.71 -27.97 7.51
C LEU A 165 38.94 -28.42 6.70
N ALA A 166 40.06 -27.71 6.83
CA ALA A 166 41.33 -28.02 6.17
C ALA A 166 42.18 -29.07 6.92
N ARG A 167 41.56 -29.82 7.86
CA ARG A 167 42.22 -30.88 8.62
C ARG A 167 42.84 -31.94 7.73
N SER A 168 43.99 -32.46 8.14
CA SER A 168 44.58 -33.65 7.53
C SER A 168 43.58 -34.83 7.53
N ARG A 169 43.53 -35.56 6.41
CA ARG A 169 42.62 -36.71 6.21
C ARG A 169 43.25 -38.05 6.64
N GLY A 170 44.52 -38.03 6.99
CA GLY A 170 45.30 -39.20 7.42
C GLY A 170 46.75 -38.80 7.69
N TYR A 171 47.48 -39.66 8.39
CA TYR A 171 48.89 -39.44 8.67
C TYR A 171 49.70 -39.36 7.35
N GLY A 172 50.36 -38.23 7.10
CA GLY A 172 51.17 -38.02 5.88
C GLY A 172 50.35 -37.91 4.58
N VAL A 173 49.04 -37.69 4.65
CA VAL A 173 48.16 -37.60 3.45
C VAL A 173 47.77 -36.15 3.12
N GLY A 174 47.80 -35.24 4.10
CA GLY A 174 47.36 -33.85 3.92
C GLY A 174 45.84 -33.70 3.75
N SER A 175 45.41 -32.61 3.14
CA SER A 175 44.01 -32.29 2.83
C SER A 175 43.90 -31.68 1.43
N ILE A 176 42.67 -31.46 0.95
CA ILE A 176 42.42 -30.74 -0.32
C ILE A 176 43.03 -29.32 -0.30
N GLN A 177 43.24 -28.75 0.88
CA GLN A 177 43.73 -27.38 1.07
C GLN A 177 45.13 -27.28 1.71
N THR A 178 45.71 -28.41 2.12
CA THR A 178 46.92 -28.44 2.97
C THR A 178 47.82 -29.57 2.52
N LYS A 179 49.13 -29.31 2.36
CA LYS A 179 50.07 -30.36 1.95
C LYS A 179 50.35 -31.35 3.10
N PRO A 180 50.81 -32.59 2.82
CA PRO A 180 51.16 -33.57 3.84
C PRO A 180 52.15 -33.09 4.92
N ASP A 181 53.12 -32.26 4.52
CA ASP A 181 54.19 -31.78 5.39
C ASP A 181 53.85 -30.45 6.10
N GLU A 182 52.69 -29.87 5.78
CA GLU A 182 52.29 -28.58 6.30
C GLU A 182 51.50 -28.75 7.61
N PRO A 183 51.84 -28.00 8.68
CA PRO A 183 51.17 -28.15 9.96
C PRO A 183 49.70 -27.66 9.88
N ASP A 184 48.83 -28.29 10.67
CA ASP A 184 47.43 -27.91 10.77
C ASP A 184 47.28 -26.40 11.13
N GLN A 185 46.50 -25.68 10.32
CA GLN A 185 46.34 -24.22 10.40
C GLN A 185 45.25 -23.77 11.40
N PHE A 186 44.72 -24.68 12.22
CA PHE A 186 43.69 -24.40 13.22
C PHE A 186 44.20 -24.69 14.65
N TYR A 187 43.44 -24.24 15.65
CA TYR A 187 43.81 -24.45 17.04
C TYR A 187 43.74 -25.94 17.42
N ILE A 188 44.83 -26.45 18.01
CA ILE A 188 44.92 -27.79 18.57
C ILE A 188 45.31 -27.68 20.04
N GLN A 189 44.67 -28.51 20.89
CA GLN A 189 44.94 -28.57 22.31
C GLN A 189 46.44 -28.77 22.63
N ARG A 190 46.85 -28.28 23.80
CA ARG A 190 48.21 -28.49 24.33
C ARG A 190 48.46 -30.00 24.49
N ASN A 191 49.64 -30.45 24.06
CA ASN A 191 50.09 -31.86 24.09
C ASN A 191 49.36 -32.85 23.15
N HIS A 192 48.57 -32.38 22.18
CA HIS A 192 48.00 -33.27 21.17
C HIS A 192 49.09 -33.93 20.30
N ALA A 193 48.96 -35.23 19.99
CA ALA A 193 50.00 -36.00 19.30
C ALA A 193 50.39 -35.43 17.92
N LEU A 194 49.44 -34.82 17.21
CA LEU A 194 49.67 -34.20 15.89
C LEU A 194 50.13 -32.73 15.97
N ARG A 195 50.33 -32.20 17.18
CA ARG A 195 50.79 -30.82 17.35
C ARG A 195 52.29 -30.75 17.09
N THR A 196 52.66 -30.25 15.91
CA THR A 196 54.06 -30.07 15.51
C THR A 196 54.78 -28.96 16.30
N ARG A 197 54.05 -28.00 16.88
CA ARG A 197 54.61 -26.96 17.76
C ARG A 197 54.86 -27.47 19.19
N LYS A 198 56.12 -27.81 19.49
CA LYS A 198 56.63 -27.97 20.87
C LYS A 198 56.85 -26.58 21.47
N ARG A 199 56.03 -26.17 22.44
CA ARG A 199 56.30 -25.01 23.31
C ARG A 199 56.90 -25.51 24.61
N ASN A 200 57.86 -24.77 25.17
CA ASN A 200 58.29 -25.00 26.55
C ASN A 200 57.09 -24.80 27.49
N GLN A 201 57.10 -25.50 28.63
CA GLN A 201 55.95 -25.52 29.52
C GLN A 201 55.79 -24.25 30.38
N ASP A 202 56.60 -23.23 30.15
CA ASP A 202 56.62 -22.00 30.93
C ASP A 202 55.23 -21.35 30.92
N LEU A 203 54.65 -21.19 32.12
CA LEU A 203 53.32 -20.60 32.31
C LEU A 203 53.32 -19.08 32.09
N PHE A 204 54.50 -18.47 32.11
CA PHE A 204 54.70 -17.02 32.08
C PHE A 204 55.48 -16.68 30.81
N ASP A 205 54.88 -15.84 29.96
CA ASP A 205 55.58 -15.22 28.84
C ASP A 205 56.40 -14.03 29.39
N ASP A 206 57.66 -13.92 28.96
CA ASP A 206 58.47 -12.73 29.23
C ASP A 206 57.85 -11.54 28.48
N ILE A 207 57.27 -10.60 29.23
CA ILE A 207 56.74 -9.34 28.71
C ILE A 207 57.90 -8.32 28.70
N ASP A 208 58.26 -7.83 27.51
CA ASP A 208 59.20 -6.72 27.40
C ASP A 208 58.49 -5.41 27.77
N TYR A 209 58.71 -4.94 28.99
CA TYR A 209 58.12 -3.69 29.50
C TYR A 209 58.62 -2.44 28.77
N ASN A 210 59.74 -2.51 28.03
CA ASN A 210 60.22 -1.40 27.21
C ASN A 210 59.49 -1.32 25.86
N ASN A 211 58.77 -2.37 25.46
CA ASN A 211 57.95 -2.39 24.24
C ASN A 211 56.64 -3.16 24.46
N PRO A 212 55.67 -2.58 25.20
CA PRO A 212 54.43 -3.27 25.57
C PRO A 212 53.50 -3.58 24.38
N SER A 213 53.79 -3.03 23.20
CA SER A 213 53.03 -3.29 21.97
C SER A 213 53.58 -4.46 21.15
N ALA A 214 54.78 -4.95 21.46
CA ALA A 214 55.33 -6.13 20.81
C ALA A 214 54.61 -7.39 21.32
N PRO A 215 54.32 -8.36 20.43
CA PRO A 215 53.78 -9.63 20.88
C PRO A 215 54.79 -10.33 21.80
N PRO A 216 54.34 -10.93 22.92
CA PRO A 216 55.22 -11.74 23.76
C PRO A 216 55.96 -12.77 22.91
N LYS A 217 57.21 -13.09 23.27
CA LYS A 217 58.09 -14.00 22.50
C LYS A 217 57.43 -15.35 22.14
N TYR A 218 56.47 -15.81 22.94
CA TYR A 218 55.69 -17.04 22.69
C TYR A 218 54.17 -16.82 22.62
N SER A 219 53.73 -15.57 22.43
CA SER A 219 52.32 -15.20 22.24
C SER A 219 51.68 -15.96 21.09
N SER A 220 50.41 -16.32 21.26
CA SER A 220 49.58 -16.97 20.24
C SER A 220 49.19 -16.01 19.12
N GLU A 221 50.16 -15.58 18.32
CA GLU A 221 49.85 -14.97 17.03
C GLU A 221 49.33 -16.04 16.05
N PRO A 222 48.38 -15.69 15.16
CA PRO A 222 48.06 -16.51 14.00
C PRO A 222 49.33 -16.68 13.13
N LEU A 223 49.44 -17.83 12.44
CA LEU A 223 50.63 -18.24 11.68
C LEU A 223 51.07 -17.26 10.56
N ARG A 224 50.31 -16.20 10.29
CA ARG A 224 50.64 -15.12 9.34
C ARG A 224 49.97 -13.80 9.79
N PRO A 225 50.57 -12.62 9.56
CA PRO A 225 49.89 -11.33 9.74
C PRO A 225 48.61 -11.26 8.89
N SER A 226 47.52 -10.71 9.42
CA SER A 226 46.23 -10.57 8.74
C SER A 226 46.26 -9.66 7.50
N ASN A 227 47.37 -8.97 7.30
CA ASN A 227 47.66 -7.96 6.28
C ASN A 227 48.42 -8.54 5.06
N LEU A 228 48.66 -9.85 5.02
CA LEU A 228 49.15 -10.55 3.83
C LEU A 228 48.01 -11.38 3.20
N ASN A 229 47.06 -10.67 2.59
CA ASN A 229 46.15 -11.17 1.57
C ASN A 229 46.18 -10.20 0.39
#